data_AF-A0A958J3N4-F1
#
_entry.id   AF-A0A958J3N4-F1
#
_cell.length_a   1.000
_cell.length_b   1.000
_cell.length_c   1.000
_cell.angle_alpha   90.00
_cell.angle_beta   90.00
_cell.angle_gamma   90.00
#
_symmetry.space_group_name_H-M   'P 1'
#
loop_
_entity.id
_entity.type
_entity.pdbx_description
1 polymer ?
#
loop_
_entity_poly.entity_id
_entity_poly.type
_entity_poly.pdbx_seq_one_letter_code
_entity_poly.pdbx_strand_id
1 'polypeptide(L)'
;AVFGWMYYRNEAAKTEMLQIQNPELGSLIQSSDHAILMYLMGFFVLQFFVMLFFGLYFTHRVAGPIYRLKKYMEKVEETGNFSVFDGVREKDEFQSLFEIFVRLSRRLQDKEAELESKLKEVHECLDKGEIEAAKQELGRIDLKQITNK
;
A
#
# COMPACT_ATOMS: atom_id res chain seq x y z
N ALA A 1 27.27 -20.60 -10.16
CA ALA A 1 28.40 -21.25 -10.85
C ALA A 1 29.71 -20.48 -10.65
N VAL A 2 29.80 -19.19 -11.02
CA VAL A 2 31.05 -18.39 -10.94
C VAL A 2 31.61 -18.28 -9.51
N PHE A 3 30.76 -17.98 -8.52
CA PHE A 3 31.19 -17.87 -7.12
C PHE A 3 31.72 -19.18 -6.52
N GLY A 4 31.14 -20.33 -6.89
CA GLY A 4 31.63 -21.64 -6.45
C GLY A 4 32.99 -21.97 -7.06
N TRP A 5 33.20 -21.64 -8.34
CA TRP A 5 34.49 -21.78 -9.00
C TRP A 5 35.55 -20.84 -8.40
N MET A 6 35.19 -19.59 -8.09
CA MET A 6 36.07 -18.63 -7.43
C MET A 6 36.44 -19.06 -6.01
N TYR A 7 35.49 -19.59 -5.24
CA TYR A 7 35.74 -20.11 -3.89
C TYR A 7 36.68 -21.32 -3.91
N TYR A 8 36.41 -22.29 -4.80
CA TYR A 8 37.29 -23.46 -4.98
C TYR A 8 38.72 -23.06 -5.37
N ARG A 9 38.87 -22.09 -6.28
CA ARG A 9 40.18 -21.54 -6.66
C ARG A 9 40.87 -20.86 -5.49
N ASN A 10 40.12 -20.18 -4.62
CA ASN A 10 40.67 -19.51 -3.45
C ASN A 10 41.18 -20.53 -2.41
N GLU A 11 40.44 -21.62 -2.18
CA GLU A 11 40.88 -22.69 -1.26
C GLU A 11 42.11 -23.44 -1.76
N ALA A 12 42.17 -23.74 -3.07
CA ALA A 12 43.36 -24.33 -3.68
C ALA A 12 44.60 -23.43 -3.47
N ALA A 13 44.45 -22.11 -3.65
CA ALA A 13 45.55 -21.16 -3.48
C ALA A 13 45.95 -20.97 -2.00
N LYS A 14 45.01 -21.01 -1.05
CA LYS A 14 45.30 -20.94 0.39
C LYS A 14 46.06 -22.16 0.89
N THR A 15 45.68 -23.35 0.44
CA THR A 15 46.35 -24.61 0.79
C THR A 15 47.81 -24.60 0.30
N GLU A 16 48.03 -24.04 -0.89
CA GLU A 16 49.38 -23.88 -1.48
C GLU A 16 50.20 -22.80 -0.74
N MET A 17 49.60 -21.66 -0.38
CA MET A 17 50.29 -20.57 0.32
C MET A 17 50.61 -20.86 1.79
N LEU A 18 49.77 -21.61 2.49
CA LEU A 18 49.95 -21.88 3.93
C LEU A 18 50.97 -22.98 4.24
N GLN A 19 51.55 -23.64 3.22
CA GLN A 19 52.49 -24.76 3.35
C GLN A 19 52.17 -25.68 4.53
N ILE A 20 50.92 -26.15 4.63
CA ILE A 20 50.49 -27.01 5.73
C ILE A 20 51.18 -28.37 5.55
N GLN A 21 52.43 -28.49 5.99
CA GLN A 21 53.23 -29.71 5.98
C GLN A 21 52.71 -30.74 7.01
N ASN A 22 51.73 -30.35 7.84
CA ASN A 22 51.11 -31.23 8.82
C ASN A 22 49.75 -31.75 8.30
N PRO A 23 49.68 -33.02 7.84
CA PRO A 23 48.47 -33.60 7.26
C PRO A 23 47.28 -33.66 8.23
N GLU A 24 47.51 -33.66 9.55
CA GLU A 24 46.43 -33.62 10.53
C GLU A 24 45.68 -32.27 10.50
N LEU A 25 46.41 -31.15 10.43
CA LEU A 25 45.80 -29.81 10.38
C LEU A 25 44.93 -29.62 9.12
N GLY A 26 45.36 -30.15 7.97
CA GLY A 26 44.61 -30.06 6.72
C GLY A 26 43.25 -30.76 6.80
N SER A 27 43.21 -31.96 7.39
CA SER A 27 41.97 -32.73 7.55
C SER A 27 40.98 -32.06 8.52
N LEU A 28 41.47 -31.42 9.58
CA LEU A 28 40.64 -30.67 10.54
C LEU A 28 40.03 -29.42 9.91
N ILE A 29 40.80 -28.68 9.10
CA ILE A 29 40.33 -27.48 8.39
C ILE A 29 39.27 -27.86 7.35
N GLN A 30 39.51 -28.90 6.55
CA GLN A 30 38.58 -29.33 5.50
C GLN A 30 37.19 -29.74 6.04
N SER A 31 37.16 -30.38 7.21
CA SER A 31 35.89 -30.72 7.88
C SER A 31 35.15 -29.47 8.39
N SER A 32 35.88 -28.44 8.83
CA SER A 32 35.31 -27.18 9.31
C SER A 32 34.76 -26.34 8.15
N ASP A 33 35.44 -26.32 7.01
CA ASP A 33 34.98 -25.59 5.81
C ASP A 33 33.67 -26.15 5.27
N HIS A 34 33.51 -27.47 5.21
CA HIS A 34 32.25 -28.09 4.82
C HIS A 34 31.10 -27.75 5.78
N ALA A 35 31.36 -27.69 7.09
CA ALA A 35 30.38 -27.27 8.07
C ALA A 35 29.97 -25.79 7.87
N ILE A 36 30.94 -24.90 7.67
CA ILE A 36 30.69 -23.47 7.40
C ILE A 36 29.85 -23.29 6.12
N LEU A 37 30.21 -23.97 5.03
CA LEU A 37 29.45 -23.93 3.79
C LEU A 37 28.03 -24.46 3.95
N MET A 38 27.84 -25.54 4.73
CA MET A 38 26.52 -26.10 5.01
C MET A 38 25.67 -25.12 5.83
N TYR A 39 26.25 -24.45 6.84
CA TYR A 39 25.55 -23.43 7.60
C TYR A 39 25.20 -22.20 6.75
N LEU A 40 26.11 -21.73 5.89
CA LEU A 40 25.83 -20.64 4.97
C LEU A 40 24.71 -20.99 3.99
N MET A 41 24.74 -22.20 3.43
CA MET A 41 23.69 -22.67 2.53
C MET A 41 22.35 -22.79 3.26
N GLY A 42 22.33 -23.37 4.46
CA GLY A 42 21.14 -23.43 5.31
C GLY A 42 20.59 -22.04 5.65
N PHE A 43 21.46 -21.08 5.95
CA PHE A 43 21.09 -19.68 6.19
C PHE A 43 20.45 -19.03 4.96
N PHE A 44 21.02 -19.20 3.76
CA PHE A 44 20.43 -18.65 2.54
C PHE A 44 19.08 -19.29 2.19
N VAL A 45 18.93 -20.60 2.40
CA VAL A 45 17.66 -21.29 2.21
C VAL A 45 16.61 -20.77 3.18
N LEU A 46 16.96 -20.64 4.47
CA LEU A 46 16.08 -20.05 5.48
C LEU A 46 15.68 -18.62 5.10
N GLN A 47 16.65 -17.78 4.72
CA GLN A 47 16.43 -16.41 4.30
C GLN A 47 15.50 -16.31 3.09
N PHE A 48 15.66 -17.20 2.10
CA PHE A 48 14.77 -17.27 0.94
C PHE A 48 13.32 -17.55 1.36
N PHE A 49 13.10 -18.51 2.26
CA PHE A 49 11.76 -18.80 2.76
C PHE A 49 11.18 -17.63 3.56
N VAL A 50 11.97 -17.01 4.44
CA VAL A 50 11.53 -15.82 5.19
C VAL A 50 11.10 -14.70 4.24
N MET A 51 11.89 -14.41 3.21
CA MET A 51 11.55 -13.41 2.19
C MET A 51 10.27 -13.78 1.42
N LEU A 52 10.10 -15.06 1.06
CA LEU A 52 8.91 -15.54 0.36
C LEU A 52 7.65 -15.37 1.21
N PHE A 53 7.69 -15.78 2.48
CA PHE A 53 6.58 -15.60 3.41
C PHE A 53 6.28 -14.12 3.67
N PHE A 54 7.31 -13.30 3.83
CA PHE A 54 7.14 -11.86 4.01
C PHE A 54 6.50 -11.20 2.79
N GLY A 55 6.93 -11.57 1.58
CA GLY A 55 6.34 -11.10 0.32
C GLY A 55 4.85 -11.46 0.23
N LEU A 56 4.48 -12.71 0.50
CA LEU A 56 3.08 -13.15 0.51
C LEU A 56 2.26 -12.41 1.55
N TYR A 57 2.78 -12.30 2.78
CA TYR A 57 2.13 -11.57 3.87
C TYR A 57 1.86 -10.12 3.48
N PHE A 58 2.86 -9.44 2.91
CA PHE A 58 2.76 -8.06 2.48
C PHE A 58 1.75 -7.89 1.34
N THR A 59 1.80 -8.72 0.29
CA THR A 59 0.86 -8.63 -0.84
C THR A 59 -0.60 -8.80 -0.38
N HIS A 60 -0.88 -9.75 0.52
CA HIS A 60 -2.25 -9.96 0.98
C HIS A 60 -2.77 -8.86 1.92
N ARG A 61 -1.92 -8.31 2.79
CA ARG A 61 -2.34 -7.27 3.75
C ARG A 61 -2.30 -5.85 3.21
N VAL A 62 -1.49 -5.59 2.18
CA VAL A 62 -1.28 -4.23 1.64
C VAL A 62 -1.94 -4.07 0.28
N ALA A 63 -1.57 -4.90 -0.70
CA ALA A 63 -2.03 -4.72 -2.07
C ALA A 63 -3.55 -4.96 -2.21
N GLY A 64 -4.09 -5.92 -1.45
CA GLY A 64 -5.53 -6.22 -1.45
C GLY A 64 -6.40 -5.02 -1.05
N PRO A 65 -6.23 -4.45 0.15
CA PRO A 65 -6.95 -3.25 0.58
C PRO A 65 -6.74 -2.07 -0.39
N ILE A 66 -5.50 -1.75 -0.75
CA ILE A 66 -5.20 -0.62 -1.66
C ILE A 66 -5.94 -0.77 -3.00
N TYR A 67 -5.99 -1.99 -3.56
CA TYR A 67 -6.73 -2.23 -4.80
C TYR A 67 -8.23 -1.97 -4.64
N ARG A 68 -8.82 -2.33 -3.49
CA ARG A 68 -10.23 -2.00 -3.19
C ARG A 68 -10.46 -0.50 -3.08
N LEU A 69 -9.54 0.26 -2.47
CA LEU A 69 -9.64 1.72 -2.42
C LEU A 69 -9.62 2.32 -3.82
N LYS A 70 -8.64 1.91 -4.64
CA LYS A 70 -8.49 2.40 -6.01
C LYS A 70 -9.78 2.20 -6.80
N LYS A 71 -10.32 0.97 -6.77
CA LYS A 71 -11.55 0.64 -7.50
C LYS A 71 -12.76 1.43 -7.01
N TYR A 72 -12.83 1.73 -5.71
CA TYR A 72 -13.88 2.59 -5.18
C TYR A 72 -13.72 4.04 -5.64
N MET A 73 -12.50 4.57 -5.63
CA MET A 73 -12.21 5.92 -6.14
C MET A 73 -12.54 6.04 -7.64
N GLU A 74 -12.17 5.06 -8.45
CA GLU A 74 -12.53 5.00 -9.88
C GLU A 74 -14.04 4.99 -10.08
N LYS A 75 -14.79 4.21 -9.28
CA LYS A 75 -16.25 4.21 -9.34
C LYS A 75 -16.86 5.57 -8.97
N VAL A 76 -16.31 6.23 -7.95
CA VAL A 76 -16.75 7.57 -7.55
C VAL A 76 -16.46 8.59 -8.65
N GLU A 77 -15.30 8.50 -9.31
CA GLU A 77 -14.93 9.34 -10.45
C GLU A 77 -15.89 9.15 -11.64
N GLU A 78 -16.21 7.89 -11.97
CA GLU A 78 -17.08 7.56 -13.11
C GLU A 78 -18.55 7.92 -12.88
N THR A 79 -19.07 7.68 -11.67
CA THR A 79 -20.51 7.76 -11.39
C THR A 79 -20.92 9.00 -10.60
N GLY A 80 -19.97 9.69 -9.97
CA GLY A 80 -20.24 10.71 -8.95
C GLY A 80 -20.86 10.14 -7.66
N ASN A 81 -21.06 8.82 -7.57
CA ASN A 81 -21.81 8.22 -6.49
C ASN A 81 -20.91 7.72 -5.35
N PHE A 82 -21.01 8.37 -4.20
CA PHE A 82 -20.25 8.08 -2.98
C PHE A 82 -20.95 7.09 -2.00
N SER A 83 -22.07 6.47 -2.39
CA SER A 83 -23.02 5.85 -1.43
C SER A 83 -22.65 4.47 -0.90
N VAL A 84 -21.65 3.76 -1.45
CA VAL A 84 -21.40 2.36 -1.07
C VAL A 84 -19.91 2.03 -1.03
N PHE A 85 -19.30 2.27 0.14
CA PHE A 85 -18.05 1.61 0.51
C PHE A 85 -18.26 0.78 1.77
N ASP A 86 -18.46 -0.52 1.58
CA ASP A 86 -18.32 -1.49 2.66
C ASP A 86 -16.85 -1.48 3.06
N GLY A 87 -16.56 -1.05 4.29
CA GLY A 87 -15.22 -0.73 4.76
C GLY A 87 -14.12 -1.78 4.55
N VAL A 88 -12.97 -1.51 5.15
CA VAL A 88 -11.85 -2.44 5.16
C VAL A 88 -11.88 -3.31 6.40
N ARG A 89 -11.34 -4.54 6.30
CA ARG A 89 -11.38 -5.47 7.44
C ARG A 89 -10.59 -4.86 8.59
N GLU A 90 -11.05 -5.06 9.81
CA GLU A 90 -10.50 -4.49 11.05
C GLU A 90 -9.01 -4.82 11.29
N LYS A 91 -8.45 -5.80 10.58
CA LYS A 91 -7.05 -6.24 10.73
C LYS A 91 -6.12 -5.75 9.62
N ASP A 92 -6.60 -4.91 8.71
CA ASP A 92 -5.78 -4.38 7.63
C ASP A 92 -5.08 -3.09 8.05
N GLU A 93 -3.80 -2.95 7.70
CA GLU A 93 -2.92 -1.83 8.10
C GLU A 93 -3.45 -0.44 7.66
N PHE A 94 -4.35 -0.40 6.68
CA PHE A 94 -4.86 0.84 6.08
C PHE A 94 -6.19 1.30 6.64
N GLN A 95 -6.77 0.62 7.63
CA GLN A 95 -8.11 0.92 8.14
C GLN A 95 -8.35 2.41 8.41
N SER A 96 -7.40 3.10 9.06
CA SER A 96 -7.51 4.53 9.35
C SER A 96 -7.62 5.40 8.10
N LEU A 97 -6.89 5.08 7.03
CA LEU A 97 -6.98 5.75 5.74
C LEU A 97 -8.37 5.57 5.11
N PHE A 98 -8.91 4.36 5.17
CA PHE A 98 -10.25 4.08 4.66
C PHE A 98 -11.33 4.81 5.45
N GLU A 99 -11.23 4.85 6.78
CA GLU A 99 -12.16 5.59 7.61
C GLU A 99 -12.14 7.09 7.30
N ILE A 100 -10.94 7.67 7.10
CA ILE A 100 -10.81 9.06 6.65
C ILE A 100 -11.51 9.24 5.29
N PHE A 101 -11.28 8.33 4.35
CA PHE A 101 -11.89 8.39 3.02
C PHE A 101 -13.42 8.31 3.07
N VAL A 102 -13.96 7.37 3.84
CA VAL A 102 -15.42 7.21 4.02
C VAL A 102 -16.02 8.45 4.66
N ARG A 103 -15.37 9.03 5.67
CA ARG A 103 -15.84 10.30 6.28
C ARG A 103 -15.81 11.45 5.29
N LEU A 104 -14.80 11.53 4.44
CA LEU A 104 -14.71 12.54 3.38
C LEU A 104 -15.85 12.35 2.37
N SER A 105 -16.05 11.14 1.86
CA SER A 105 -17.13 10.80 0.92
C SER A 105 -18.50 11.18 1.47
N ARG A 106 -18.79 10.86 2.74
CA ARG A 106 -20.06 11.24 3.38
C ARG A 106 -20.23 12.76 3.46
N ARG A 107 -19.20 13.49 3.86
CA ARG A 107 -19.25 14.97 3.91
C ARG A 107 -19.51 15.59 2.52
N LEU A 108 -19.00 14.98 1.46
CA LEU A 108 -19.28 15.44 0.10
C LEU A 108 -20.73 15.19 -0.29
N GLN A 109 -21.28 14.01 0.04
CA GLN A 109 -22.71 13.70 -0.18
C GLN A 109 -23.63 14.64 0.58
N ASP A 110 -23.33 14.88 1.86
CA ASP A 110 -24.14 15.76 2.70
C ASP A 110 -24.16 17.19 2.13
N LYS A 111 -23.00 17.67 1.66
CA LYS A 111 -22.88 18.98 1.00
C LYS A 111 -23.63 19.04 -0.33
N GLU A 112 -23.55 18.00 -1.13
CA GLU A 112 -24.27 17.91 -2.41
C GLU A 112 -25.79 17.94 -2.19
N ALA A 113 -26.30 17.14 -1.25
CA ALA A 113 -27.71 17.12 -0.88
C ALA A 113 -28.20 18.47 -0.33
N GLU A 114 -27.38 19.14 0.49
CA GLU A 114 -27.68 20.49 0.99
C GLU A 114 -27.79 21.51 -0.14
N LEU A 115 -26.87 21.47 -1.11
CA LEU A 115 -26.88 22.33 -2.29
C LEU A 115 -28.09 22.06 -3.18
N GLU A 116 -28.44 20.80 -3.41
CA GLU A 116 -29.64 20.43 -4.16
C GLU A 116 -30.92 20.95 -3.51
N SER A 117 -31.03 20.87 -2.17
CA SER A 117 -32.18 21.41 -1.44
C SER A 117 -32.29 22.93 -1.62
N LYS A 118 -31.18 23.65 -1.45
CA LYS A 118 -31.14 25.11 -1.63
C LYS A 118 -31.49 25.52 -3.07
N LEU A 119 -31.01 24.77 -4.06
CA LEU A 119 -31.36 25.03 -5.47
C LEU A 119 -32.84 24.79 -5.75
N LYS A 120 -33.47 23.78 -5.13
CA LYS A 120 -34.91 23.54 -5.25
C LYS A 120 -35.72 24.71 -4.64
N GLU A 121 -35.32 25.20 -3.47
CA GLU A 121 -35.96 26.36 -2.83
C GLU A 121 -35.89 27.61 -3.72
N VAL A 122 -34.72 27.88 -4.31
CA VAL A 122 -34.55 28.96 -5.28
C VAL A 122 -35.48 28.77 -6.49
N HIS A 123 -35.57 27.55 -7.02
CA HIS A 123 -36.42 27.26 -8.18
C HIS A 123 -37.90 27.50 -7.85
N GLU A 124 -38.38 27.10 -6.68
CA GLU A 124 -39.75 27.38 -6.23
C GLU A 124 -40.04 28.87 -6.06
N CYS A 125 -39.09 29.67 -5.55
CA CYS A 125 -39.25 31.13 -5.46
C CYS A 125 -39.34 31.77 -6.85
N LEU A 126 -38.59 31.27 -7.84
CA LEU A 126 -38.67 31.75 -9.21
C LEU A 126 -40.00 31.39 -9.87
N ASP A 127 -40.50 30.17 -9.67
CA ASP A 127 -41.81 29.73 -10.19
C ASP A 127 -42.98 30.55 -9.62
N LYS A 128 -42.85 31.02 -8.37
CA LYS A 128 -43.82 31.91 -7.73
C LYS A 128 -43.69 33.38 -8.16
N GLY A 129 -42.68 33.72 -8.98
CA GLY A 129 -42.40 35.09 -9.43
C GLY A 129 -41.74 35.98 -8.38
N GLU A 130 -41.26 35.42 -7.27
CA GLU A 130 -40.65 36.13 -6.15
C GLU A 130 -39.15 36.38 -6.39
N ILE A 131 -38.84 37.22 -7.38
CA ILE A 131 -37.46 37.46 -7.85
C ILE A 131 -36.52 37.96 -6.74
N GLU A 132 -37.02 38.79 -5.82
CA GLU A 132 -36.21 39.33 -4.71
C GLU A 132 -35.95 38.27 -3.62
N ALA A 133 -36.91 37.37 -3.35
CA ALA A 133 -36.70 36.24 -2.46
C ALA A 133 -35.69 35.24 -3.04
N ALA A 134 -35.79 34.96 -4.36
CA ALA A 134 -34.85 34.08 -5.06
C ALA A 134 -33.41 34.64 -5.03
N LYS A 135 -33.22 35.96 -5.24
CA LYS A 135 -31.90 36.61 -5.13
C LYS A 135 -31.32 36.54 -3.71
N GLN A 136 -32.17 36.68 -2.70
CA GLN A 136 -31.75 36.59 -1.31
C GLN A 136 -31.25 35.18 -0.97
N GLU A 137 -31.97 34.14 -1.39
CA GLU A 137 -31.55 32.75 -1.19
C GLU A 137 -30.32 32.39 -2.03
N LEU A 138 -30.20 32.90 -3.27
CA LEU A 138 -28.97 32.74 -4.06
C LEU A 138 -27.75 33.38 -3.37
N GLY A 139 -27.94 34.54 -2.72
CA GLY A 139 -26.90 35.23 -1.97
C GLY A 139 -26.47 34.50 -0.68
N ARG A 140 -27.31 33.60 -0.16
CA ARG A 140 -27.00 32.73 0.99
C ARG A 140 -26.21 31.48 0.59
N ILE A 141 -26.28 31.08 -0.68
CA ILE A 141 -25.42 30.04 -1.23
C ILE A 141 -24.02 30.63 -1.37
N ASP A 142 -23.18 30.45 -0.35
CA ASP A 142 -21.81 30.95 -0.35
C ASP A 142 -20.94 30.16 -1.33
N LEU A 143 -20.97 30.58 -2.60
CA LEU A 143 -20.20 30.00 -3.70
C LEU A 143 -18.67 30.04 -3.43
N LYS A 144 -18.20 30.85 -2.47
CA LYS A 144 -16.78 30.90 -2.08
C LYS A 144 -16.28 29.59 -1.44
N GLN A 145 -17.16 28.76 -0.88
CA GLN A 145 -16.75 27.46 -0.35
C GLN A 145 -16.49 26.40 -1.43
N ILE A 146 -16.95 26.64 -2.67
CA ILE A 146 -16.84 25.71 -3.80
C ILE A 146 -15.62 26.06 -4.68
N THR A 147 -15.24 27.34 -4.73
CA THR A 147 -14.23 27.88 -5.66
C THR A 147 -12.90 28.24 -5.00
N ASN A 148 -12.55 27.64 -3.86
CA ASN A 148 -11.17 27.72 -3.37
C ASN A 148 -10.36 26.61 -4.05
N LYS A 149 -10.07 26.85 -5.34
CA LYS A 149 -9.08 26.10 -6.13
C LYS A 149 -7.67 26.47 -5.69
#